data_AF-A0LRT4-F1
#
_entry.id   AF-A0LRT4-F1
#
_cell.length_a   1.000
_cell.length_b   1.000
_cell.length_c   1.000
_cell.angle_alpha   90.00
_cell.angle_beta   90.00
_cell.angle_gamma   90.00
#
_symmetry.space_group_name_H-M   'P 1'
#
loop_
_entity.id
_entity.type
_entity.pdbx_description
1 polymer ?
#
loop_
_entity_poly.entity_id
_entity_poly.type
_entity_poly.pdbx_seq_one_letter_code
_entity_poly.pdbx_strand_id
1 'polypeptide(L)'
;MNNTEDLIREALAEALDLDVVSVDALSPDEISEAIARLRAKIDEIDAEIIEIVKRRIALSKQIQAIRMAHTGRRLEHSRELQIVNAYVEGLGRGGGQLALAVLELSRGRA
;
A
#
# COMPACT_ATOMS: atom_id res chain seq x y z
N MET A 1 -28.35 6.58 -6.25
CA MET A 1 -26.91 6.66 -5.93
C MET A 1 -26.80 7.64 -4.79
N ASN A 2 -26.29 7.18 -3.65
CA ASN A 2 -26.48 7.84 -2.36
C ASN A 2 -25.39 8.91 -2.19
N ASN A 3 -25.79 10.18 -2.11
CA ASN A 3 -24.94 11.39 -2.04
C ASN A 3 -23.70 11.25 -1.13
N THR A 4 -23.78 10.45 -0.06
CA THR A 4 -22.67 10.20 0.86
C THR A 4 -21.52 9.37 0.27
N GLU A 5 -21.80 8.39 -0.61
CA GLU A 5 -20.75 7.58 -1.26
C GLU A 5 -19.98 8.41 -2.29
N ASP A 6 -20.68 9.28 -3.01
CA ASP A 6 -20.09 10.17 -4.01
C ASP A 6 -19.16 11.21 -3.35
N LEU A 7 -19.59 11.79 -2.22
CA LEU A 7 -18.77 12.74 -1.44
C LEU A 7 -17.50 12.10 -0.86
N ILE A 8 -17.57 10.85 -0.40
CA ILE A 8 -16.38 10.13 0.11
C ILE A 8 -15.42 9.84 -1.05
N ARG A 9 -15.94 9.48 -2.22
CA ARG A 9 -15.12 9.20 -3.42
C ARG A 9 -14.41 10.46 -3.91
N GLU A 10 -15.10 11.59 -3.96
CA GLU A 10 -14.54 12.88 -4.33
C GLU A 10 -13.47 13.35 -3.33
N ALA A 11 -13.76 13.30 -2.03
CA ALA A 11 -12.80 13.70 -0.98
C ALA A 11 -11.55 12.81 -0.95
N LEU A 12 -11.70 11.49 -1.16
CA LEU A 12 -10.57 10.58 -1.22
C LEU A 12 -9.70 10.82 -2.46
N ALA A 13 -10.32 11.17 -3.57
CA ALA A 13 -9.60 11.42 -4.80
C ALA A 13 -8.88 12.77 -4.80
N GLU A 14 -9.49 13.82 -4.24
CA GLU A 14 -8.83 15.12 -4.03
C GLU A 14 -7.62 14.97 -3.09
N ALA A 15 -7.75 14.20 -2.00
CA ALA A 15 -6.66 13.92 -1.07
C ALA A 15 -5.51 13.08 -1.68
N LEU A 16 -5.79 12.34 -2.75
CA LEU A 16 -4.84 11.45 -3.44
C LEU A 16 -4.40 11.98 -4.81
N ASP A 17 -4.77 13.21 -5.18
CA ASP A 17 -4.54 13.79 -6.52
C ASP A 17 -5.00 12.87 -7.67
N LEU A 18 -6.08 12.13 -7.42
CA LEU A 18 -6.70 11.23 -8.39
C LEU A 18 -7.73 12.02 -9.21
N ASP A 19 -7.52 12.06 -10.52
CA ASP A 19 -8.47 12.64 -11.47
C ASP A 19 -9.79 11.86 -11.43
N VAL A 20 -10.81 12.40 -10.74
CA VAL A 20 -12.15 11.80 -10.69
C VAL A 20 -12.84 12.07 -12.02
N VAL A 21 -12.74 11.11 -12.93
CA VAL A 21 -13.51 11.17 -14.17
C VAL A 21 -15.00 10.97 -13.83
N SER A 22 -15.83 11.97 -14.15
CA SER A 22 -17.29 11.83 -14.14
C SER A 22 -17.72 10.96 -15.33
N VAL A 23 -18.38 9.84 -15.05
CA VAL A 23 -18.68 8.80 -16.04
C VAL A 23 -20.01 9.03 -16.78
N ASP A 24 -20.84 9.97 -16.32
CA ASP A 24 -22.24 10.09 -16.75
C ASP A 24 -22.42 10.71 -18.15
N ALA A 25 -21.34 11.23 -18.75
CA ALA A 25 -21.37 11.94 -20.04
C ALA A 25 -20.39 11.40 -21.10
N LEU A 26 -19.73 10.27 -20.86
CA LEU A 26 -18.68 9.75 -21.76
C LEU A 26 -19.26 8.77 -22.80
N SER A 27 -18.80 8.89 -24.05
CA SER A 27 -18.97 7.86 -25.08
C SER A 27 -18.18 6.58 -24.74
N PRO A 28 -18.51 5.42 -25.36
CA PRO A 28 -17.78 4.17 -25.11
C PRO A 28 -16.26 4.28 -25.34
N ASP A 29 -15.83 5.06 -26.34
CA ASP A 29 -14.42 5.26 -26.65
C ASP A 29 -13.73 6.12 -25.57
N GLU A 30 -14.39 7.17 -25.09
CA GLU A 30 -13.88 8.03 -24.01
C GLU A 30 -13.80 7.27 -22.67
N ILE A 31 -14.75 6.36 -22.40
CA ILE A 31 -14.68 5.44 -21.24
C ILE A 31 -13.46 4.53 -21.36
N SER A 32 -13.23 3.95 -22.53
CA SER A 32 -12.08 3.06 -22.78
C SER A 32 -10.75 3.79 -22.57
N GLU A 33 -10.65 5.02 -23.08
CA GLU A 33 -9.47 5.86 -22.92
C GLU A 33 -9.25 6.27 -21.44
N ALA A 34 -10.31 6.62 -20.72
CA ALA A 34 -10.24 6.94 -19.29
C ALA A 34 -9.74 5.75 -18.46
N ILE A 35 -10.26 4.54 -18.73
CA ILE A 35 -9.81 3.30 -18.09
C ILE A 35 -8.33 3.04 -18.39
N ALA A 36 -7.90 3.21 -19.64
CA ALA A 36 -6.50 3.02 -20.04
C ALA A 36 -5.57 3.99 -19.29
N ARG A 37 -5.93 5.27 -19.18
CA ARG A 37 -5.17 6.27 -18.42
C ARG A 37 -5.08 5.94 -16.94
N LEU A 38 -6.19 5.54 -16.31
CA LEU A 38 -6.20 5.17 -14.90
C LEU A 38 -5.34 3.93 -14.62
N ARG A 39 -5.34 2.95 -15.52
CA ARG A 39 -4.45 1.77 -15.42
C ARG A 39 -2.98 2.14 -15.52
N ALA A 40 -2.61 3.03 -16.44
CA ALA A 40 -1.24 3.51 -16.52
C ALA A 40 -0.78 4.19 -15.21
N LYS A 41 -1.65 5.02 -14.60
CA LYS A 41 -1.37 5.60 -13.27
C LYS A 41 -1.22 4.55 -12.17
N ILE A 42 -2.04 3.49 -12.18
CA ILE A 42 -1.88 2.35 -11.26
C ILE A 42 -0.52 1.69 -11.46
N ASP A 43 -0.11 1.43 -12.69
CA ASP A 43 1.18 0.80 -13.00
C ASP A 43 2.36 1.63 -12.49
N GLU A 44 2.28 2.97 -12.61
CA GLU A 44 3.27 3.91 -12.05
C GLU A 44 3.33 3.83 -10.52
N ILE A 45 2.19 3.88 -9.84
CA ILE A 45 2.11 3.76 -8.38
C ILE A 45 2.63 2.40 -7.91
N ASP A 46 2.29 1.32 -8.61
CA ASP A 46 2.75 -0.02 -8.27
C ASP A 46 4.28 -0.13 -8.40
N ALA A 47 4.88 0.50 -9.40
CA ALA A 47 6.33 0.59 -9.52
C ALA A 47 6.96 1.32 -8.31
N GLU A 48 6.35 2.42 -7.85
CA GLU A 48 6.80 3.15 -6.66
C GLU A 48 6.67 2.32 -5.38
N ILE A 49 5.54 1.62 -5.20
CA ILE A 49 5.29 0.73 -4.06
C ILE A 49 6.36 -0.37 -4.04
N ILE A 50 6.68 -0.97 -5.18
CA ILE A 50 7.73 -2.00 -5.28
C ILE A 50 9.08 -1.45 -4.79
N GLU A 51 9.47 -0.24 -5.22
CA GLU A 51 10.73 0.36 -4.80
C GLU A 51 10.75 0.77 -3.31
N ILE A 52 9.61 1.22 -2.77
CA ILE A 52 9.46 1.48 -1.33
C ILE A 52 9.61 0.18 -0.54
N VAL A 53 8.94 -0.89 -0.96
CA VAL A 53 8.99 -2.20 -0.28
C VAL A 53 10.40 -2.80 -0.34
N LYS A 54 11.09 -2.72 -1.47
CA LYS A 54 12.50 -3.15 -1.59
C LYS A 54 13.41 -2.42 -0.58
N ARG A 55 13.28 -1.10 -0.48
CA ARG A 55 14.03 -0.29 0.50
C ARG A 55 13.74 -0.71 1.94
N ARG A 56 12.45 -0.91 2.28
CA ARG A 56 12.04 -1.40 3.60
C ARG A 56 12.61 -2.78 3.93
N ILE A 57 12.65 -3.69 2.96
CA ILE A 57 13.25 -5.03 3.12
C ILE A 57 14.75 -4.90 3.40
N ALA A 58 15.47 -4.06 2.66
CA ALA A 58 16.90 -3.84 2.88
C ALA A 58 17.19 -3.34 4.31
N LEU A 59 16.42 -2.35 4.79
CA LEU A 59 16.52 -1.86 6.17
C LEU A 59 16.20 -2.96 7.19
N SER A 60 15.15 -3.76 6.96
CA SER A 60 14.77 -4.86 7.85
C SER A 60 15.88 -5.91 7.96
N LYS A 61 16.54 -6.24 6.85
CA LYS A 61 17.69 -7.16 6.83
C LYS A 61 18.88 -6.62 7.62
N GLN A 62 19.19 -5.32 7.48
CA GLN A 62 20.26 -4.68 8.26
C GLN A 62 19.97 -4.75 9.78
N ILE A 63 18.74 -4.42 10.19
CA ILE A 63 18.30 -4.53 11.59
C ILE A 63 18.44 -5.96 12.10
N GLN A 64 18.00 -6.96 11.33
CA GLN A 64 18.12 -8.36 11.72
C GLN A 64 19.57 -8.80 11.87
N ALA A 65 20.47 -8.38 10.98
CA ALA A 65 21.90 -8.71 11.06
C ALA A 65 22.54 -8.14 12.35
N ILE A 66 22.25 -6.87 12.67
CA ILE A 66 22.71 -6.22 13.90
C ILE A 66 22.18 -6.99 15.13
N ARG A 67 20.88 -7.32 15.14
CA ARG A 67 20.28 -8.03 16.28
C ARG A 67 20.82 -9.44 16.46
N MET A 68 21.05 -10.17 15.38
CA MET A 68 21.68 -11.49 15.45
C MET A 68 23.07 -11.40 16.08
N ALA A 69 23.87 -10.40 15.68
CA ALA A 69 25.21 -10.20 16.23
C ALA A 69 25.22 -9.87 17.73
N HIS A 70 24.22 -9.13 18.24
CA HIS A 70 24.21 -8.66 19.62
C HIS A 70 23.34 -9.47 20.59
N THR A 71 22.25 -10.07 20.13
CA THR A 71 21.22 -10.68 21.00
C THR A 71 20.97 -12.16 20.71
N GLY A 72 21.52 -12.70 19.62
CA GLY A 72 21.22 -14.05 19.13
C GLY A 72 19.78 -14.23 18.63
N ARG A 73 18.91 -13.22 18.71
CA ARG A 73 17.51 -13.26 18.27
C ARG A 73 17.30 -12.41 17.03
N ARG A 74 16.65 -13.00 16.02
CA ARG A 74 16.36 -12.32 14.75
C ARG A 74 15.09 -11.45 14.81
N LEU A 75 14.09 -11.84 15.59
CA LEU A 75 12.74 -11.23 15.60
C LEU A 75 12.36 -10.65 16.97
N GLU A 76 11.54 -9.59 16.97
CA GLU A 76 11.01 -8.92 18.18
C GLU A 76 9.51 -8.77 18.01
N HIS A 77 8.75 -9.55 18.79
CA HIS A 77 7.33 -9.74 18.55
C HIS A 77 6.51 -8.47 18.81
N SER A 78 6.86 -7.66 19.81
CA SER A 78 6.15 -6.41 20.11
C SER A 78 6.34 -5.39 18.99
N ARG A 79 7.53 -5.30 18.36
CA ARG A 79 7.73 -4.47 17.17
C ARG A 79 6.93 -4.94 15.97
N GLU A 80 6.81 -6.25 15.76
CA GLU A 80 5.98 -6.77 14.66
C GLU A 80 4.50 -6.39 14.88
N LEU A 81 3.98 -6.49 16.10
CA LEU A 81 2.63 -6.04 16.44
C LEU A 81 2.43 -4.54 16.21
N GLN A 82 3.40 -3.69 16.59
CA GLN A 82 3.36 -2.25 16.33
C GLN A 82 3.26 -1.95 14.83
N ILE A 83 3.99 -2.68 13.99
CA ILE A 83 3.96 -2.52 12.53
C ILE A 83 2.58 -2.90 11.98
N VAL A 84 2.00 -4.01 12.45
CA VAL A 84 0.66 -4.44 12.03
C VAL A 84 -0.38 -3.39 12.41
N ASN A 85 -0.33 -2.87 13.64
CA ASN A 85 -1.25 -1.83 14.09
C ASN A 85 -1.13 -0.56 13.25
N ALA A 86 0.09 -0.11 12.94
CA ALA A 86 0.31 1.07 12.10
C ALA A 86 -0.31 0.92 10.70
N TYR A 87 -0.23 -0.27 10.10
CA TYR A 87 -0.87 -0.53 8.81
C TYR A 87 -2.40 -0.64 8.92
N VAL A 88 -2.93 -1.21 10.01
CA VAL A 88 -4.38 -1.26 10.25
C VAL A 88 -4.93 0.15 10.45
N GLU A 89 -4.24 1.00 11.20
CA GLU A 89 -4.62 2.41 11.40
C GLU A 89 -4.57 3.20 10.09
N GLY A 90 -3.53 3.00 9.27
CA GLY A 90 -3.34 3.74 8.02
C GLY A 90 -4.19 3.26 6.84
N LEU A 91 -4.53 1.97 6.77
CA LEU A 91 -5.17 1.36 5.60
C LEU A 91 -6.52 0.70 5.91
N GLY A 92 -6.93 0.67 7.17
CA GLY A 92 -8.18 0.05 7.61
C GLY A 92 -8.24 -1.45 7.30
N ARG A 93 -9.38 -1.88 6.71
CA ARG A 93 -9.62 -3.28 6.36
C ARG A 93 -8.63 -3.72 5.27
N GLY A 94 -7.77 -4.66 5.61
CA GLY A 94 -6.72 -5.18 4.71
C GLY A 94 -5.32 -4.73 5.09
N GLY A 95 -5.18 -3.65 5.88
CA GLY A 95 -3.87 -3.15 6.35
C GLY A 95 -3.06 -4.23 7.07
N GLY A 96 -3.69 -4.99 7.96
CA GLY A 96 -3.03 -6.09 8.66
C GLY A 96 -2.49 -7.19 7.74
N GLN A 97 -3.23 -7.53 6.66
CA GLN A 97 -2.77 -8.53 5.69
C GLN A 97 -1.57 -8.02 4.89
N LEU A 98 -1.60 -6.74 4.49
CA LEU A 98 -0.45 -6.12 3.82
C LEU A 98 0.77 -6.06 4.72
N ALA A 99 0.60 -5.70 6.01
CA ALA A 99 1.69 -5.69 6.97
C ALA A 99 2.35 -7.07 7.11
N LEU A 100 1.54 -8.12 7.22
CA LEU A 100 2.02 -9.49 7.31
C LEU A 100 2.78 -9.92 6.05
N ALA A 101 2.28 -9.58 4.86
CA ALA A 101 2.98 -9.86 3.60
C ALA A 101 4.34 -9.15 3.54
N VAL A 102 4.41 -7.88 3.91
CA VAL A 102 5.65 -7.10 3.93
C VAL A 102 6.64 -7.65 4.97
N LEU A 103 6.16 -8.07 6.15
CA LEU A 103 6.98 -8.71 7.18
C LEU A 103 7.53 -10.07 6.70
N GLU A 104 6.72 -10.88 6.00
CA GLU A 104 7.14 -12.15 5.40
C GLU A 104 8.27 -11.94 4.39
N LEU A 105 8.13 -10.99 3.46
CA LEU A 105 9.19 -10.64 2.50
C LEU A 105 10.49 -10.18 3.17
N SER A 106 10.39 -9.57 4.35
CA SER A 106 11.52 -8.98 5.07
C SER A 106 12.33 -9.98 5.91
N ARG A 107 11.70 -11.03 6.44
CA ARG A 107 12.34 -12.03 7.32
C ARG A 107 12.77 -13.32 6.61
N GLY A 108 12.31 -13.50 5.37
CA GLY A 108 12.41 -14.77 4.63
C GLY A 108 11.35 -15.77 5.11
N ARG A 109 10.93 -16.69 4.24
CA ARG A 109 10.10 -17.82 4.70
C ARG A 109 10.94 -18.66 5.67
N ALA A 110 10.37 -18.94 6.83
CA ALA A 110 10.82 -20.05 7.66
C ALA A 110 10.58 -21.36 6.91
#